data_AF-A0A2P7BHJ2-F1
#
_entry.id   AF-A0A2P7BHJ2-F1
#
_cell.length_a   1.000
_cell.length_b   1.000
_cell.length_c   1.000
_cell.angle_alpha   90.00
_cell.angle_beta   90.00
_cell.angle_gamma   90.00
#
_symmetry.space_group_name_H-M   'P 1'
#
loop_
_entity.id
_entity.type
_entity.pdbx_description
1 polymer ?
#
loop_
_entity_poly.entity_id
_entity_poly.type
_entity_poly.pdbx_seq_one_letter_code
_entity_poly.pdbx_strand_id
1 'polypeptide(L)' 'MLGWWPRARLAVTLATTAIALIAGWALAAQHFSHYVARAQANERGVLAEILAQPICSGNRQK' A
#
# COMPACT_ATOMS: atom_id res chain seq x y z
N MET A 1 -19.02 1.93 35.02
CA MET A 1 -19.35 1.81 33.59
C MET A 1 -18.14 1.91 32.64
N LEU A 2 -16.89 1.80 33.11
CA LEU A 2 -15.68 2.09 32.30
C LEU A 2 -14.89 0.85 31.79
N GLY A 3 -15.32 -0.38 32.08
CA GLY A 3 -14.53 -1.60 31.81
C GLY A 3 -14.54 -2.11 30.36
N TRP A 4 -15.50 -1.65 29.54
CA TRP A 4 -15.65 -2.06 28.14
C TRP A 4 -14.86 -1.15 27.18
N TRP A 5 -14.60 0.09 27.59
CA TRP A 5 -13.92 1.11 26.78
C TRP A 5 -12.51 0.72 26.31
N PRO A 6 -11.62 0.15 27.16
CA PRO A 6 -10.30 -0.29 26.68
C PRO A 6 -10.40 -1.44 25.67
N ARG A 7 -11.37 -2.35 25.83
CA ARG A 7 -11.60 -3.45 24.89
C ARG A 7 -12.14 -2.95 23.55
N ALA A 8 -13.09 -2.03 23.59
CA ALA A 8 -13.63 -1.39 22.38
C ALA A 8 -12.54 -0.64 21.61
N ARG A 9 -11.69 0.11 22.32
CA ARG A 9 -10.56 0.82 21.71
C ARG A 9 -9.55 -0.14 21.07
N LEU A 10 -9.20 -1.23 21.75
CA LEU A 10 -8.32 -2.27 21.16
C LEU A 10 -8.94 -2.88 19.90
N ALA A 11 -10.23 -3.24 19.95
CA ALA A 11 -10.94 -3.82 18.81
C ALA A 11 -10.95 -2.86 17.60
N VAL A 12 -11.20 -1.58 17.84
CA VAL A 12 -11.14 -0.56 16.79
C VAL A 12 -9.74 -0.45 16.19
N THR A 13 -8.69 -0.39 17.03
CA THR A 13 -7.31 -0.34 16.53
C THR A 13 -6.95 -1.57 15.70
N LEU A 14 -7.29 -2.77 16.15
CA LEU A 14 -7.02 -3.99 15.40
C LEU A 14 -7.78 -4.02 14.08
N ALA A 15 -9.05 -3.63 14.08
CA ALA A 15 -9.87 -3.58 12.87
C ALA A 15 -9.32 -2.57 11.86
N THR A 16 -8.96 -1.36 12.30
CA THR A 16 -8.41 -0.34 11.39
C THR A 16 -7.03 -0.75 10.86
N THR A 17 -6.17 -1.34 11.68
CA THR A 17 -4.89 -1.90 11.23
C THR A 17 -5.09 -3.01 10.20
N ALA A 18 -6.02 -3.95 10.45
CA ALA A 18 -6.31 -5.02 9.51
C ALA A 18 -6.80 -4.48 8.16
N ILE A 19 -7.74 -3.52 8.18
CA ILE A 19 -8.24 -2.87 6.96
C ILE A 19 -7.10 -2.16 6.21
N ALA A 20 -6.26 -1.41 6.92
CA ALA A 20 -5.13 -0.70 6.31
C ALA A 20 -4.13 -1.66 5.65
N LEU A 21 -3.83 -2.80 6.30
CA LEU A 21 -2.92 -3.81 5.76
C LEU A 21 -3.51 -4.48 4.51
N ILE A 22 -4.79 -4.88 4.55
CA ILE A 22 -5.45 -5.52 3.41
C ILE A 22 -5.53 -4.56 2.22
N ALA A 23 -5.99 -3.33 2.46
CA ALA A 23 -6.11 -2.31 1.42
C ALA A 23 -4.74 -1.93 0.83
N GLY A 24 -3.72 -1.75 1.70
CA GLY A 24 -2.36 -1.44 1.27
C GLY A 24 -1.75 -2.56 0.43
N TRP A 25 -1.97 -3.81 0.80
CA TRP A 25 -1.48 -4.96 0.03
C TRP A 25 -2.18 -5.08 -1.32
N ALA A 26 -3.50 -4.92 -1.36
CA ALA A 26 -4.24 -4.92 -2.62
C ALA A 26 -3.72 -3.83 -3.58
N LEU A 27 -3.49 -2.61 -3.07
CA LEU A 27 -2.92 -1.52 -3.85
C LEU A 27 -1.51 -1.84 -4.36
N ALA A 28 -0.67 -2.42 -3.50
CA ALA A 28 0.69 -2.81 -3.88
C ALA A 28 0.66 -3.89 -4.98
N ALA A 29 -0.16 -4.92 -4.83
CA ALA A 29 -0.31 -6.00 -5.80
C ALA A 29 -0.78 -5.48 -7.17
N GLN A 30 -1.74 -4.55 -7.20
CA GLN A 30 -2.27 -3.98 -8.44
C GLN A 30 -1.20 -3.24 -9.26
N HIS A 31 -0.21 -2.63 -8.60
CA HIS A 31 0.81 -1.81 -9.26
C HIS A 31 2.18 -2.51 -9.38
N PHE A 32 2.39 -3.61 -8.67
CA PHE A 32 3.66 -4.32 -8.66
C PHE A 32 4.08 -4.78 -10.06
N SER A 33 3.15 -5.31 -10.86
CA SER A 33 3.43 -5.74 -12.24
C SER A 33 3.96 -4.61 -13.12
N HIS A 34 3.44 -3.38 -12.95
CA HIS A 34 3.95 -2.20 -13.66
C HIS A 34 5.36 -1.82 -13.25
N TYR A 35 5.68 -1.91 -11.96
CA TYR A 35 7.04 -1.65 -11.50
C TYR A 35 8.01 -2.72 -11.99
N VAL A 36 7.59 -3.98 -12.04
CA VAL A 36 8.40 -5.06 -12.64
C VAL A 36 8.66 -4.78 -14.12
N ALA A 37 7.63 -4.38 -14.88
CA ALA A 37 7.80 -4.05 -16.29
C ALA A 37 8.77 -2.89 -16.52
N ARG A 38 8.69 -1.83 -15.70
CA ARG A 38 9.64 -0.70 -15.76
C ARG A 38 11.06 -1.10 -15.33
N ALA A 39 11.18 -1.88 -14.27
CA ALA A 39 12.45 -2.38 -13.76
C ALA A 39 13.20 -3.16 -14.85
N GLN A 40 12.49 -4.01 -15.60
CA GLN A 40 13.03 -4.72 -16.76
C GLN A 40 13.42 -3.76 -17.89
N ALA A 41 12.57 -2.80 -18.24
CA ALA A 41 12.84 -1.86 -19.32
C ALA A 41 14.02 -0.89 -19.04
N ASN A 42 14.26 -0.56 -17.77
CA ASN A 42 15.29 0.39 -17.34
C ASN A 42 16.55 -0.27 -16.76
N GLU A 43 16.63 -1.61 -16.75
CA GLU A 43 17.74 -2.38 -16.14
C GLU A 43 18.02 -1.96 -14.69
N ARG A 44 16.93 -1.75 -13.91
CA ARG A 44 16.96 -1.26 -12.52
C ARG A 44 16.12 -2.15 -11.62
N GLY A 45 16.33 -2.04 -10.30
CA GLY A 45 15.51 -2.73 -9.31
C GLY A 45 14.10 -2.14 -9.17
N VAL A 46 13.12 -2.99 -8.83
CA VAL A 46 11.72 -2.57 -8.58
C VAL A 46 11.60 -1.45 -7.55
N LEU A 47 12.37 -1.53 -6.45
CA LEU A 47 12.39 -0.46 -5.44
C LEU A 47 12.93 0.86 -5.99
N ALA A 48 13.93 0.81 -6.88
CA ALA A 48 14.48 2.01 -7.51
C ALA A 48 13.43 2.68 -8.41
N GLU A 49 12.62 1.91 -9.13
CA GLU A 49 11.51 2.44 -9.93
C GLU A 49 10.36 2.99 -9.06
N ILE A 50 10.06 2.35 -7.92
CA ILE A 50 9.06 2.86 -6.96
C ILE A 50 9.47 4.23 -6.43
N LEU A 51 10.74 4.39 -6.04
CA LEU A 51 11.26 5.65 -5.50
C LEU A 51 11.45 6.72 -6.57
N ALA A 52 11.83 6.33 -7.80
CA ALA A 52 12.00 7.27 -8.89
C ALA A 52 10.66 7.84 -9.37
N GLN A 53 9.61 7.02 -9.45
CA GLN A 53 8.32 7.45 -9.95
C GLN A 53 7.14 6.63 -9.37
N PRO A 54 6.54 7.09 -8.26
CA PRO A 54 5.40 6.40 -7.66
C PRO A 54 4.17 6.44 -8.59
N ILE A 55 3.49 5.31 -8.82
CA ILE A 55 2.31 5.26 -9.72
C ILE A 55 1.10 5.97 -9.08
N CYS A 56 1.05 6.02 -7.75
CA CYS A 56 0.05 6.76 -6.99
C CYS A 56 0.16 8.29 -7.11
N SER A 57 1.25 8.83 -7.69
CA SER A 57 1.38 10.28 -7.94
C SER A 57 0.51 10.78 -9.09
N GLY A 58 -0.22 9.88 -9.77
CA GLY A 58 -1.25 10.25 -10.73
C GLY A 58 -0.73 11.09 -11.89
N ASN A 59 0.19 10.57 -12.71
CA ASN A 59 0.32 11.12 -14.05
C ASN A 59 -0.69 10.42 -14.95
N ARG A 60 -1.84 11.07 -15.13
CA ARG A 60 -2.87 10.69 -16.10
C ARG A 60 -2.26 10.89 -17.50
N GLN A 61 -1.49 9.93 -17.98
CA GLN A 61 -1.01 9.91 -19.38
C GLN A 61 -2.23 9.64 -20.28
N LYS A 62 -2.86 10.73 -20.72
CA LYS A 62 -3.45 10.81 -22.05
C LYS A 62 -2.41 11.36 -23.00
#